data_AF-A0A315DAQ2-F1
#
_entry.id   AF-A0A315DAQ2-F1
#
_cell.length_a   1.000
_cell.length_b   1.000
_cell.length_c   1.000
_cell.angle_alpha   90.00
_cell.angle_beta   90.00
_cell.angle_gamma   90.00
#
_symmetry.space_group_name_H-M   'P 1'
#
loop_
_entity.id
_entity.type
_entity.pdbx_description
1 polymer ?
#
loop_
_entity_poly.entity_id
_entity_poly.type
_entity_poly.pdbx_seq_one_letter_code
_entity_poly.pdbx_strand_id
1 'polypeptide(L)'
;MIRSAIRGLALLASAGALLVLTGCASVQGPTLPVSELESFIPVPSHARLMNDVKVRWEVRENVAEVCGRAAKISAAQAWMTPPLACAMWNVASKECVIITGKKVSHVELGHELRHCFEGNFHR
;
A
#
# COMPACT_ATOMS: atom_id res chain seq x y z
N MET A 1 17.14 10.52 -49.74
CA MET A 1 15.75 10.15 -49.37
C MET A 1 15.70 8.89 -48.49
N ILE A 2 16.35 7.78 -48.85
CA ILE A 2 16.33 6.49 -48.11
C ILE A 2 16.77 6.59 -46.63
N ARG A 3 17.85 7.33 -46.32
CA ARG A 3 18.35 7.51 -44.94
C ARG A 3 17.38 8.25 -44.01
N SER A 4 16.55 9.13 -44.57
CA SER A 4 15.53 9.87 -43.80
C SER A 4 14.34 8.96 -43.48
N ALA A 5 13.96 8.08 -44.42
CA ALA A 5 12.91 7.08 -44.20
C ALA A 5 13.32 6.03 -43.15
N ILE A 6 14.58 5.56 -43.19
CA ILE A 6 15.10 4.61 -42.18
C ILE A 6 15.13 5.24 -40.78
N ARG A 7 15.53 6.51 -40.65
CA ARG A 7 15.48 7.25 -39.37
C ARG A 7 14.05 7.43 -38.87
N GLY A 8 13.11 7.77 -39.74
CA GLY A 8 11.69 7.88 -39.39
C GLY A 8 11.09 6.55 -38.91
N LEU A 9 11.41 5.45 -39.59
CA LEU A 9 10.93 4.12 -39.24
C LEU A 9 11.53 3.64 -37.91
N ALA A 10 12.81 3.92 -37.65
CA ALA A 10 13.45 3.62 -36.37
C ALA A 10 12.84 4.42 -35.21
N LEU A 11 12.53 5.71 -35.41
CA LEU A 11 11.87 6.55 -34.41
C LEU A 11 10.46 6.05 -34.08
N LEU A 12 9.67 5.67 -35.09
CA LEU A 12 8.33 5.12 -34.91
C LEU A 12 8.36 3.75 -34.20
N ALA A 13 9.30 2.87 -34.56
CA ALA A 13 9.49 1.60 -33.87
C ALA A 13 9.89 1.78 -32.40
N SER A 14 10.77 2.75 -32.13
CA SER A 14 11.21 3.08 -30.77
C SER A 14 10.07 3.64 -29.92
N ALA A 15 9.26 4.55 -30.48
CA ALA A 15 8.08 5.10 -29.82
C ALA A 15 7.03 4.02 -29.54
N GLY A 16 6.81 3.10 -30.49
CA GLY A 16 5.92 1.95 -30.31
C GLY A 16 6.37 1.03 -29.19
N ALA A 17 7.67 0.72 -29.11
CA ALA A 17 8.24 -0.09 -28.03
C ALA A 17 8.06 0.58 -26.66
N LEU A 18 8.35 1.88 -26.56
CA LEU A 18 8.15 2.66 -25.32
C LEU A 18 6.70 2.62 -24.83
N LEU A 19 5.72 2.79 -25.73
CA LEU A 19 4.29 2.73 -25.38
C LEU A 19 3.88 1.35 -24.84
N VAL A 20 4.38 0.28 -25.44
CA VAL A 20 4.12 -1.10 -24.99
C VAL A 20 4.73 -1.35 -23.61
N LEU A 21 5.97 -0.92 -23.39
CA LEU A 21 6.66 -1.06 -22.10
C LEU A 21 5.97 -0.28 -20.97
N THR A 22 5.46 0.93 -21.24
CA THR A 22 4.71 1.71 -20.23
C THR A 22 3.36 1.07 -19.88
N GLY A 23 2.71 0.40 -20.83
CA GLY A 23 1.42 -0.27 -20.59
C GLY A 23 1.52 -1.43 -19.59
N CYS A 24 2.63 -2.17 -19.57
CA CYS A 24 2.84 -3.27 -18.62
C CYS A 24 2.97 -2.80 -17.17
N ALA A 25 3.59 -1.63 -16.93
CA ALA A 25 3.76 -1.09 -15.59
C ALA A 25 2.42 -0.64 -14.97
N SER A 26 1.48 -0.16 -15.79
CA SER A 26 0.16 0.32 -15.33
C SER A 26 -0.87 -0.77 -15.05
N VAL A 27 -0.63 -2.03 -15.42
CA VAL A 27 -1.57 -3.15 -15.23
C VAL A 27 -1.32 -3.91 -13.92
N GLN A 28 -0.25 -3.56 -13.20
CA GLN A 28 -0.05 -4.01 -11.82
C GLN A 28 -1.12 -3.29 -10.98
N GLY A 29 -1.96 -4.05 -10.26
CA GLY A 29 -3.09 -3.52 -9.49
C GLY A 29 -2.69 -2.52 -8.40
N PRO A 30 -3.50 -2.32 -7.36
CA PRO A 30 -3.12 -1.46 -6.24
C PRO A 30 -1.75 -1.92 -5.69
N THR A 31 -0.73 -1.08 -5.84
CA THR A 31 0.64 -1.35 -5.39
C THR A 31 0.97 -0.38 -4.28
N LEU A 32 1.70 -0.86 -3.27
CA LEU A 32 2.21 0.00 -2.22
C LEU A 32 3.24 0.98 -2.81
N PRO A 33 3.27 2.24 -2.33
CA PRO A 33 4.28 3.20 -2.75
C PRO A 33 5.69 2.66 -2.49
N VAL A 34 6.66 2.99 -3.35
CA VAL A 34 8.06 2.54 -3.21
C VAL A 34 8.70 3.05 -1.91
N SER A 35 8.22 4.17 -1.37
CA SER A 35 8.63 4.68 -0.05
C SER A 35 8.36 3.70 1.10
N GLU A 36 7.42 2.76 0.94
CA GLU A 36 7.18 1.71 1.94
C GLU A 36 8.31 0.67 2.02
N LEU A 37 9.26 0.69 1.09
CA LEU A 37 10.45 -0.16 1.12
C LEU A 37 11.63 0.49 1.87
N GLU A 38 11.51 1.75 2.27
CA GLU A 38 12.55 2.44 3.03
C GLU A 38 12.73 1.83 4.42
N SER A 39 13.95 1.97 4.95
CA SER A 39 14.24 1.50 6.31
C SER A 39 13.48 2.33 7.34
N PHE A 40 12.83 1.64 8.26
CA PHE A 40 12.10 2.26 9.34
C PHE A 40 13.00 2.46 10.58
N ILE A 41 13.00 3.68 11.13
CA ILE A 41 13.64 3.97 12.43
C ILE A 41 12.56 4.04 13.50
N PRO A 42 12.50 3.09 14.44
CA PRO A 42 11.48 3.09 15.46
C PRO A 42 11.67 4.26 16.42
N VAL A 43 10.54 4.86 16.84
CA VAL A 43 10.53 5.88 17.90
C VAL A 43 11.22 5.31 19.15
N PRO A 44 12.06 6.09 19.85
CA PRO A 44 12.68 5.65 21.11
C PRO A 44 11.62 5.29 22.15
N SER A 45 11.88 4.29 23.01
CA SER A 45 10.90 3.78 24.00
C SER A 45 10.21 4.88 24.82
N HIS A 46 10.97 5.86 25.31
CA HIS A 46 10.46 6.98 26.11
C HIS A 46 9.49 7.92 25.36
N ALA A 47 9.46 7.85 24.03
CA ALA A 47 8.60 8.67 23.17
C ALA A 47 7.52 7.83 22.46
N ARG A 48 7.46 6.51 22.72
CA ARG A 48 6.40 5.65 22.16
C ARG A 48 5.09 5.87 22.89
N LEU A 49 3.99 5.87 22.14
CA LEU A 49 2.64 5.77 22.70
C LEU A 49 2.47 4.47 23.49
N MET A 50 3.12 3.39 23.03
CA MET A 50 3.11 2.07 23.64
C MET A 50 4.49 1.44 23.61
N ASN A 51 5.02 1.05 24.76
CA ASN A 51 6.30 0.34 24.84
C ASN A 51 6.20 -1.10 24.35
N ASP A 52 5.13 -1.78 24.78
CA ASP A 52 4.79 -3.15 24.38
C ASP A 52 3.42 -3.15 23.71
N VAL A 53 3.37 -3.56 22.46
CA VAL A 53 2.14 -3.57 21.65
C VAL A 53 1.64 -4.99 21.54
N LYS A 54 0.40 -5.22 21.99
CA LYS A 54 -0.30 -6.48 21.74
C LYS A 54 -0.95 -6.40 20.36
N VAL A 55 -0.46 -7.23 19.44
CA VAL A 55 -0.95 -7.29 18.06
C VAL A 55 -1.84 -8.51 17.87
N ARG A 56 -2.99 -8.29 17.25
CA ARG A 56 -3.90 -9.33 16.78
C ARG A 56 -4.04 -9.20 15.28
N TRP A 57 -3.95 -10.31 14.57
CA TRP A 57 -4.04 -10.34 13.12
C TRP A 57 -5.34 -11.03 12.70
N GLU A 58 -6.11 -10.37 11.83
CA GLU A 58 -7.32 -10.89 11.22
C GLU A 58 -7.19 -10.91 9.69
N VAL A 59 -7.63 -12.02 9.09
CA VAL A 59 -7.77 -12.13 7.64
C VAL A 59 -9.23 -11.89 7.26
N ARG A 60 -9.46 -11.11 6.20
CA ARG A 60 -10.79 -10.79 5.67
C ARG A 60 -10.84 -10.99 4.15
N GLU A 61 -12.03 -11.31 3.64
CA GLU A 61 -12.27 -11.41 2.19
C GLU A 61 -12.35 -10.03 1.55
N ASN A 62 -13.11 -9.11 2.16
CA ASN A 62 -13.32 -7.74 1.66
C ASN A 62 -12.62 -6.71 2.55
N VAL A 63 -11.31 -6.58 2.38
CA VAL A 63 -10.49 -5.65 3.19
C VAL A 63 -10.88 -4.21 2.91
N ALA A 64 -11.13 -3.86 1.64
CA ALA A 64 -11.47 -2.51 1.23
C ALA A 64 -12.71 -1.97 1.94
N GLU A 65 -13.74 -2.81 2.12
CA GLU A 65 -14.95 -2.43 2.87
C GLU A 65 -14.67 -2.24 4.36
N VAL A 66 -14.01 -3.21 5.00
CA VAL A 66 -13.76 -3.19 6.45
C VAL A 66 -12.84 -2.02 6.82
N CYS A 67 -11.71 -1.92 6.13
CA CYS A 67 -10.74 -0.86 6.35
C CYS A 67 -11.24 0.50 5.87
N GLY A 68 -12.01 0.56 4.78
CA GLY A 68 -12.60 1.81 4.32
C GLY A 68 -13.60 2.39 5.32
N ARG A 69 -14.41 1.54 5.94
CA ARG A 69 -15.32 1.94 7.04
C ARG A 69 -14.55 2.44 8.26
N ALA A 70 -13.47 1.74 8.62
CA ALA A 70 -12.62 2.11 9.76
C ALA A 70 -11.89 3.43 9.54
N ALA A 71 -11.39 3.68 8.32
CA ALA A 71 -10.67 4.90 7.96
C ALA A 71 -11.60 6.09 7.63
N LYS A 72 -12.93 5.92 7.69
CA LYS A 72 -13.93 6.92 7.31
C LYS A 72 -13.71 7.54 5.93
N ILE A 73 -13.13 6.78 5.00
CA ILE A 73 -12.92 7.25 3.63
C ILE A 73 -14.24 7.27 2.87
N SER A 74 -14.41 8.27 2.00
CA SER A 74 -15.61 8.34 1.15
C SER A 74 -15.64 7.15 0.18
N ALA A 75 -16.84 6.77 -0.28
CA ALA A 75 -16.99 5.68 -1.26
C ALA A 75 -16.20 5.96 -2.56
N ALA A 76 -16.14 7.23 -2.99
CA ALA A 76 -15.35 7.65 -4.14
C ALA A 76 -13.85 7.43 -3.92
N GLN A 77 -13.35 7.73 -2.72
CA GLN A 77 -11.94 7.55 -2.38
C GLN A 77 -11.59 6.07 -2.17
N ALA A 78 -12.48 5.29 -1.58
CA ALA A 78 -12.35 3.84 -1.49
C ALA A 78 -12.33 3.16 -2.87
N TRP A 79 -12.99 3.74 -3.87
CA TRP A 79 -12.97 3.23 -5.24
C TRP A 79 -11.67 3.58 -5.99
N MET A 80 -11.17 4.80 -5.83
CA MET A 80 -9.92 5.24 -6.48
C MET A 80 -8.67 4.62 -5.84
N THR A 81 -8.65 4.51 -4.51
CA THR A 81 -7.51 4.02 -3.73
C THR A 81 -8.02 3.05 -2.65
N PRO A 82 -8.43 1.83 -3.03
CA PRO A 82 -8.93 0.85 -2.08
C PRO A 82 -7.83 0.45 -1.09
N PRO A 83 -8.10 0.45 0.23
CA PRO A 83 -7.12 -0.01 1.20
C PRO A 83 -6.89 -1.51 1.07
N LEU A 84 -5.63 -1.92 1.08
CA LEU A 84 -5.21 -3.32 0.97
C LEU A 84 -5.10 -4.00 2.32
N ALA A 85 -4.84 -3.21 3.36
CA ALA A 85 -4.79 -3.60 4.77
C ALA A 85 -5.12 -2.38 5.65
N CYS A 86 -5.28 -2.60 6.96
CA CYS A 86 -5.36 -1.54 7.94
C CYS A 86 -5.00 -2.02 9.35
N ALA A 87 -4.46 -1.10 10.16
CA ALA A 87 -4.26 -1.26 11.60
C ALA A 87 -5.28 -0.42 12.39
N MET A 88 -6.03 -1.08 13.27
CA MET A 88 -7.05 -0.45 14.12
C MET A 88 -6.72 -0.64 15.60
N TRP A 89 -6.94 0.40 16.40
CA TRP A 89 -6.80 0.27 17.85
C TRP A 89 -8.12 -0.16 18.51
N ASN A 90 -8.13 -1.33 19.15
CA ASN A 90 -9.23 -1.75 19.99
C ASN A 90 -9.03 -1.22 21.42
N VAL A 91 -9.83 -0.22 21.80
CA VAL A 91 -9.76 0.42 23.12
C VAL A 91 -10.11 -0.55 24.26
N ALA A 92 -11.07 -1.46 24.05
CA ALA A 92 -11.55 -2.37 25.08
C ALA A 92 -10.53 -3.47 25.39
N SER A 93 -9.96 -4.11 24.37
CA SER A 93 -8.95 -5.15 24.55
C SER A 93 -7.51 -4.62 24.68
N LYS A 94 -7.30 -3.31 24.44
CA LYS A 94 -5.98 -2.66 24.40
C LYS A 94 -5.02 -3.36 23.43
N GLU A 95 -5.51 -3.60 22.22
CA GLU A 95 -4.79 -4.32 21.16
C GLU A 95 -4.81 -3.55 19.85
N CYS A 96 -3.70 -3.63 19.12
CA CYS A 96 -3.70 -3.30 17.70
C CYS A 96 -4.24 -4.49 16.91
N VAL A 97 -5.23 -4.25 16.05
CA VAL A 97 -5.81 -5.25 15.15
C VAL A 97 -5.35 -4.93 13.74
N ILE A 98 -4.49 -5.78 13.19
CA ILE A 98 -4.10 -5.71 11.77
C ILE A 98 -5.08 -6.54 10.97
N ILE A 99 -5.65 -5.95 9.93
CA ILE A 99 -6.57 -6.60 8.99
C ILE A 99 -5.91 -6.66 7.62
N THR A 100 -5.82 -7.86 7.04
CA THR A 100 -5.25 -8.07 5.70
C THR A 100 -6.15 -8.96 4.85
N GLY A 101 -5.83 -9.04 3.56
CA GLY A 101 -6.39 -10.04 2.66
C GLY A 101 -5.79 -11.43 2.91
N LYS A 102 -6.31 -12.44 2.20
CA LYS A 102 -5.77 -13.82 2.19
C LYS A 102 -4.33 -13.90 1.70
N LYS A 103 -3.95 -12.99 0.80
CA LYS A 103 -2.60 -12.85 0.28
C LYS A 103 -2.11 -11.47 0.69
N VAL A 104 -1.02 -11.44 1.44
CA VAL A 104 -0.42 -10.21 1.96
C VAL A 104 1.08 -10.27 1.71
N SER A 105 1.68 -9.14 1.35
CA SER A 105 3.13 -9.02 1.23
C SER A 105 3.75 -8.67 2.59
N HIS A 106 5.04 -8.97 2.77
CA HIS A 106 5.74 -8.56 4.00
C HIS A 106 5.80 -7.02 4.13
N VAL A 107 5.82 -6.29 3.01
CA VAL A 107 5.78 -4.81 3.02
C VAL A 107 4.43 -4.31 3.51
N GLU A 108 3.33 -4.90 3.01
CA GLU A 108 1.97 -4.56 3.46
C GLU A 108 1.77 -4.85 4.94
N LEU A 109 2.15 -6.04 5.40
CA LEU A 109 2.06 -6.39 6.81
C LEU A 109 2.96 -5.51 7.69
N GLY A 110 4.17 -5.19 7.21
CA GLY A 110 5.13 -4.32 7.89
C GLY A 110 4.61 -2.88 8.03
N HIS A 111 3.96 -2.34 7.00
CA HIS A 111 3.30 -1.03 7.04
C HIS A 111 2.27 -0.95 8.16
N GLU A 112 1.37 -1.94 8.24
CA GLU A 112 0.34 -1.96 9.29
C GLU A 112 0.93 -2.19 10.69
N LEU A 113 1.98 -3.02 10.78
CA LEU A 113 2.68 -3.22 12.04
C LEU A 113 3.35 -1.93 12.54
N ARG A 114 3.90 -1.11 11.64
CA ARG A 114 4.46 0.21 11.99
C ARG A 114 3.39 1.11 12.62
N HIS A 115 2.19 1.17 12.05
CA HIS A 115 1.07 1.92 12.64
C HIS A 115 0.77 1.49 14.08
N CYS A 116 0.85 0.18 14.36
CA CYS A 116 0.68 -0.34 15.72
C CYS A 116 1.73 0.17 16.71
N PHE A 117 2.99 0.34 16.29
CA PHE A 117 4.08 0.83 17.15
C PHE A 117 4.09 2.34 17.30
N GLU A 118 3.73 3.08 16.25
CA GLU A 118 3.74 4.54 16.26
C GLU A 118 2.45 5.16 16.81
N GLY A 119 1.36 4.39 16.83
CA GLY A 119 0.06 4.88 17.26
C GLY A 119 -0.74 5.62 16.18
N ASN A 120 -0.29 5.55 14.92
CA ASN A 120 -0.90 6.19 13.75
C ASN A 120 -2.03 5.33 13.16
N PHE A 121 -3.08 5.09 13.94
CA PHE A 121 -4.19 4.21 13.51
C PHE A 121 -5.17 4.89 12.56
N HIS A 122 -5.76 4.11 11.65
CA HIS A 122 -6.91 4.54 10.85
C HIS A 122 -8.18 4.52 11.72
N ARG A 123 -8.91 5.64 11.84
CA ARG A 123 -10.04 5.83 12.79
C ARG A 123 -11.25 6.55 12.19
#